data_AF-A0A1T5LQR5-F1
#
_entry.id   AF-A0A1T5LQR5-F1
#
_cell.length_a   1.000
_cell.length_b   1.000
_cell.length_c   1.000
_cell.angle_alpha   90.00
_cell.angle_beta   90.00
_cell.angle_gamma   90.00
#
_symmetry.space_group_name_H-M   'P 1'
#
loop_
_entity.id
_entity.type
_entity.pdbx_description
1 polymer ?
#
loop_
_entity_poly.entity_id
_entity_poly.type
_entity_poly.pdbx_seq_one_letter_code
_entity_poly.pdbx_strand_id
1 'polypeptide(L)'
;MPDTPHDPAARPAGPPVTDGMPQEILELRASIDNIDAALVHLLAERFKMTRRVGELKAVGGLPPGDPSRDRQQVDRLKGLAESAGLDPEFTEQFRNFIVSEVIRHHERIAAEHAAGRLKGELPPLDTYA
;
A
#
# COMPACT_ATOMS: atom_id res chain seq x y z
N MET A 1 -17.81 -1.84 -22.43
CA MET A 1 -17.58 -0.39 -22.52
C MET A 1 -16.68 -0.04 -21.34
N PRO A 2 -15.38 0.21 -21.51
CA PRO A 2 -14.57 0.65 -20.38
C PRO A 2 -14.83 2.12 -20.08
N ASP A 3 -15.07 2.40 -18.80
CA ASP A 3 -15.32 3.72 -18.22
C ASP A 3 -14.21 4.73 -18.53
N THR A 4 -14.64 5.98 -18.62
CA THR A 4 -13.92 7.17 -19.08
C THR A 4 -12.61 7.43 -18.29
N PRO A 5 -11.54 7.92 -18.92
CA PRO A 5 -10.32 8.33 -18.22
C PRO A 5 -10.63 9.51 -17.29
N HIS A 6 -10.34 9.36 -15.99
CA HIS A 6 -10.27 10.49 -15.07
C HIS A 6 -9.01 11.30 -15.38
N ASP A 7 -9.17 12.39 -16.12
CA ASP A 7 -8.10 13.35 -16.43
C ASP A 7 -7.75 14.16 -15.17
N PRO A 8 -6.52 14.05 -14.61
CA PRO A 8 -6.09 14.73 -13.40
C PRO A 8 -5.60 16.15 -13.71
N ALA A 9 -6.33 16.89 -14.56
CA ALA A 9 -6.22 18.33 -14.64
C ALA A 9 -6.67 18.89 -13.28
N ALA A 10 -5.71 18.97 -12.36
CA ALA A 10 -5.83 19.55 -11.04
C ALA A 10 -6.57 20.88 -11.18
N ARG A 11 -7.81 20.91 -10.68
CA ARG A 11 -8.49 22.16 -10.41
C ARG A 11 -7.52 23.02 -9.58
N PRO A 12 -7.25 24.27 -9.98
CA PRO A 12 -6.45 25.14 -9.13
C PRO A 12 -7.11 25.17 -7.75
N ALA A 13 -6.35 24.85 -6.71
CA ALA A 13 -6.81 24.99 -5.35
C ALA A 13 -7.24 26.45 -5.17
N GLY A 14 -8.55 26.67 -5.03
CA GLY A 14 -9.08 27.98 -4.67
C GLY A 14 -8.50 28.43 -3.33
N PRO A 15 -8.62 29.72 -2.97
CA PRO A 15 -8.16 30.21 -1.67
C PRO A 15 -8.74 29.35 -0.55
N PRO A 16 -7.97 29.05 0.51
CA PRO A 16 -8.42 28.17 1.58
C PRO A 16 -9.69 28.74 2.20
N VAL A 17 -10.80 28.02 2.01
CA VAL A 17 -12.12 28.37 2.57
C VAL A 17 -12.06 28.07 4.07
N THR A 18 -11.55 29.03 4.83
CA THR A 18 -11.39 28.95 6.29
C THR A 18 -12.33 29.90 7.01
N ASP A 19 -12.74 31.00 6.35
CA ASP A 19 -13.74 31.92 6.88
C ASP A 19 -15.10 31.25 7.03
N GLY A 20 -15.62 31.26 8.26
CA GLY A 20 -16.92 30.68 8.62
C GLY A 20 -16.91 29.17 8.87
N MET A 21 -15.76 28.51 8.82
CA MET A 21 -15.66 27.08 9.14
C MET A 21 -15.79 26.86 10.66
N PRO A 22 -16.64 25.91 11.11
CA PRO A 22 -16.66 25.51 12.51
C PRO A 22 -15.28 25.05 13.00
N GLN A 23 -14.86 25.53 14.17
CA GLN A 23 -13.56 25.21 14.75
C GLN A 23 -13.32 23.70 14.88
N GLU A 24 -14.36 22.94 15.23
CA GLU A 24 -14.30 21.47 15.33
C GLU A 24 -13.83 20.80 14.03
N ILE A 25 -14.19 21.34 12.87
CA ILE A 25 -13.73 20.80 11.57
C ILE A 25 -12.22 20.99 11.42
N LEU A 26 -11.67 22.11 11.89
CA LEU A 26 -10.23 22.37 11.82
C LEU A 26 -9.45 21.41 12.72
N GLU A 27 -9.96 21.15 13.92
CA GLU A 27 -9.37 20.20 14.88
C GLU A 27 -9.43 18.75 14.38
N LEU A 28 -10.56 18.36 13.76
CA LEU A 28 -10.69 17.05 13.13
C LEU A 28 -9.75 16.89 11.95
N ARG A 29 -9.55 17.92 11.11
CA ARG A 29 -8.61 17.87 9.99
C ARG A 29 -7.17 17.71 10.46
N ALA A 30 -6.76 18.43 11.51
CA ALA A 30 -5.44 18.23 12.10
C ALA A 30 -5.26 16.78 12.62
N SER A 31 -6.32 16.17 13.15
CA SER A 31 -6.29 14.76 13.57
C SER A 31 -6.19 13.80 12.38
N ILE A 32 -6.90 14.08 11.28
CA ILE A 32 -6.81 13.31 10.02
C ILE A 32 -5.39 13.38 9.45
N ASP A 33 -4.80 14.57 9.39
CA ASP A 33 -3.44 14.76 8.87
C ASP A 33 -2.42 13.92 9.64
N ASN A 34 -2.58 13.82 10.97
CA ASN A 34 -1.74 12.96 11.81
C ASN A 34 -1.93 11.47 11.53
N ILE A 35 -3.17 11.03 11.29
CA ILE A 35 -3.48 9.64 10.92
C ILE A 35 -2.86 9.33 9.55
N ASP A 36 -3.00 10.23 8.58
CA ASP A 36 -2.45 10.06 7.24
C ASP A 36 -0.92 9.95 7.26
N ALA A 37 -0.25 10.77 8.06
CA ALA A 37 1.20 10.65 8.28
C ALA A 37 1.57 9.25 8.82
N ALA A 38 0.83 8.76 9.83
CA ALA A 38 1.06 7.43 10.39
C ALA A 38 0.81 6.32 9.33
N LEU A 39 -0.25 6.44 8.53
CA LEU A 39 -0.56 5.50 7.45
C LEU A 39 0.57 5.42 6.42
N VAL A 40 1.14 6.56 6.02
CA VAL A 40 2.28 6.60 5.09
C VAL A 40 3.49 5.88 5.67
N HIS A 41 3.83 6.12 6.93
CA HIS A 41 4.94 5.43 7.59
C HIS A 41 4.70 3.92 7.71
N LEU A 42 3.50 3.49 8.10
CA LEU A 42 3.15 2.07 8.18
C LEU A 42 3.20 1.38 6.81
N LEU A 43 2.76 2.06 5.75
CA LEU A 43 2.86 1.56 4.39
C LEU A 43 4.32 1.44 3.96
N ALA A 44 5.18 2.42 4.25
CA ALA A 44 6.60 2.36 3.94
C ALA A 44 7.26 1.12 4.58
N GLU A 45 6.99 0.88 5.86
CA GLU A 45 7.48 -0.33 6.55
C GLU A 45 6.95 -1.61 5.92
N ARG A 46 5.64 -1.68 5.64
CA ARG A 46 5.04 -2.82 4.94
C ARG A 46 5.72 -3.07 3.58
N PHE A 47 6.02 -2.01 2.83
CA PHE A 47 6.68 -2.13 1.53
C PHE A 47 8.12 -2.64 1.67
N LYS A 48 8.89 -2.22 2.69
CA LYS A 48 10.22 -2.81 2.98
C LYS A 48 10.14 -4.33 3.15
N MET A 49 9.17 -4.81 3.93
CA MET A 49 8.96 -6.25 4.15
C MET A 49 8.60 -6.97 2.85
N THR A 50 7.66 -6.40 2.07
CA THR A 50 7.26 -7.02 0.80
C THR A 50 8.39 -7.00 -0.24
N ARG A 51 9.24 -5.98 -0.27
CA ARG A 51 10.42 -5.94 -1.14
C ARG A 51 11.34 -7.11 -0.83
N ARG A 52 11.65 -7.35 0.44
CA ARG A 52 12.47 -8.51 0.84
C ARG A 52 11.85 -9.83 0.42
N VAL A 53 10.53 -9.98 0.59
CA VAL A 53 9.82 -11.17 0.10
C VAL A 53 10.03 -11.33 -1.41
N GLY A 54 9.93 -10.24 -2.18
CA GLY A 54 10.18 -10.25 -3.63
C GLY A 54 11.60 -10.65 -3.99
N GLU A 55 12.60 -10.12 -3.28
CA GLU A 55 14.00 -10.47 -3.46
C GLU A 55 14.27 -11.96 -3.17
N LEU A 56 13.74 -12.47 -2.05
CA LEU A 56 13.84 -13.89 -1.69
C LEU A 56 13.13 -14.80 -2.71
N LYS A 57 11.95 -14.38 -3.19
CA LYS A 57 11.23 -15.10 -4.25
C LYS A 57 12.03 -15.13 -5.55
N ALA A 58 12.65 -14.03 -5.95
CA ALA A 58 13.46 -13.95 -7.16
C ALA A 58 14.69 -14.88 -7.07
N VAL A 59 15.38 -14.91 -5.93
CA VAL A 59 16.50 -15.83 -5.69
C VAL A 59 16.04 -17.30 -5.72
N GLY A 60 14.90 -17.59 -5.12
CA GLY A 60 14.32 -18.94 -5.06
C GLY A 60 13.56 -19.40 -6.31
N GLY A 61 13.46 -18.55 -7.35
CA GLY A 61 12.66 -18.86 -8.55
C GLY A 61 11.15 -19.00 -8.29
N LEU A 62 10.63 -18.38 -7.24
CA LEU A 62 9.22 -18.46 -6.84
C LEU A 62 8.36 -17.39 -7.54
N PRO A 63 7.07 -17.67 -7.80
CA PRO A 63 6.19 -16.70 -8.44
C PRO A 63 5.90 -15.48 -7.53
N PRO A 64 5.66 -14.29 -8.12
CA PRO A 64 5.38 -13.07 -7.38
C PRO A 64 4.05 -13.14 -6.61
N GLY A 65 3.01 -13.79 -7.16
CA GLY A 65 1.73 -14.02 -6.50
C GLY A 65 1.65 -15.35 -5.74
N ASP A 66 0.74 -15.42 -4.75
CA ASP A 66 0.38 -16.65 -4.03
C ASP A 66 -1.13 -16.61 -3.71
N PRO A 67 -1.98 -17.27 -4.52
CA PRO A 67 -3.43 -17.25 -4.35
C PRO A 67 -3.90 -17.80 -2.99
N SER A 68 -3.14 -18.75 -2.42
CA SER A 68 -3.48 -19.32 -1.12
C SER A 68 -3.27 -18.30 0.00
N ARG A 69 -2.14 -17.58 -0.07
CA ARG A 69 -1.82 -16.49 0.85
C ARG A 69 -2.76 -15.31 0.69
N ASP A 70 -3.19 -15.03 -0.55
CA ASP A 70 -4.11 -13.94 -0.84
C ASP A 70 -5.47 -14.13 -0.15
N ARG A 71 -6.07 -15.33 -0.29
CA ARG A 71 -7.34 -15.67 0.38
C ARG A 71 -7.26 -15.52 1.90
N GLN A 72 -6.21 -16.07 2.52
CA GLN A 72 -6.02 -15.95 3.97
C GLN A 72 -5.90 -14.49 4.44
N GLN A 73 -5.25 -13.63 3.64
CA GLN A 73 -5.16 -12.21 3.98
C GLN A 73 -6.51 -11.51 3.86
N VAL A 74 -7.30 -11.84 2.84
CA VAL A 74 -8.66 -11.28 2.69
C VAL A 74 -9.52 -11.66 3.88
N ASP A 75 -9.60 -12.94 4.24
CA ASP A 75 -10.43 -13.41 5.34
C ASP A 75 -10.04 -12.74 6.67
N ARG A 76 -8.73 -12.64 6.93
CA ARG A 76 -8.22 -11.96 8.14
C ARG A 76 -8.55 -10.47 8.14
N LEU A 77 -8.42 -9.79 7.01
CA LEU A 77 -8.70 -8.35 6.91
C LEU A 77 -10.20 -8.04 7.05
N LYS A 78 -11.07 -8.91 6.54
CA LYS A 78 -12.52 -8.77 6.73
C LYS A 78 -12.90 -8.82 8.21
N GLY A 79 -12.37 -9.80 8.96
CA GLY A 79 -12.60 -9.87 10.41
C GLY A 79 -12.07 -8.65 11.17
N LEU A 80 -10.91 -8.11 10.76
CA LEU A 80 -10.37 -6.88 11.35
C LEU A 80 -11.25 -5.66 11.02
N ALA A 81 -11.72 -5.54 9.79
CA ALA A 81 -12.59 -4.45 9.34
C ALA A 81 -13.89 -4.42 10.17
N GLU A 82 -14.56 -5.58 10.29
CA GLU A 82 -15.77 -5.73 11.09
C GLU A 82 -15.54 -5.30 12.55
N SER A 83 -14.44 -5.76 13.16
CA SER A 83 -14.12 -5.41 14.55
C SER A 83 -13.80 -3.92 14.75
N ALA A 84 -13.35 -3.24 13.70
CA ALA A 84 -12.98 -1.82 13.71
C ALA A 84 -14.13 -0.90 13.24
N GLY A 85 -15.29 -1.46 12.86
CA GLY A 85 -16.38 -0.70 12.27
C GLY A 85 -16.09 -0.16 10.87
N LEU A 86 -15.12 -0.75 10.16
CA LEU A 86 -14.78 -0.41 8.79
C LEU A 86 -15.50 -1.35 7.82
N ASP A 87 -15.95 -0.82 6.69
CA ASP A 87 -16.58 -1.61 5.65
C ASP A 87 -15.62 -2.71 5.10
N PRO A 88 -16.01 -4.00 5.17
CA PRO A 88 -15.21 -5.08 4.61
C PRO A 88 -14.97 -4.95 3.10
N GLU A 89 -15.91 -4.38 2.35
CA GLU A 89 -15.77 -4.18 0.91
C GLU A 89 -14.70 -3.12 0.60
N PHE A 90 -14.77 -1.96 1.25
CA PHE A 90 -13.70 -0.95 1.21
C PHE A 90 -12.33 -1.53 1.59
N THR A 91 -12.29 -2.35 2.64
CA THR A 91 -11.03 -2.99 3.10
C THR A 91 -10.44 -3.92 2.04
N GLU A 92 -11.29 -4.68 1.35
CA GLU A 92 -10.87 -5.55 0.25
C GLU A 92 -10.35 -4.74 -0.95
N GLN A 93 -11.02 -3.65 -1.32
CA GLN A 93 -10.56 -2.73 -2.38
C GLN A 93 -9.21 -2.11 -2.06
N PHE A 94 -9.05 -1.58 -0.84
CA PHE A 94 -7.77 -1.03 -0.38
C PHE A 94 -6.65 -2.07 -0.40
N ARG A 95 -6.93 -3.29 0.08
CA ARG A 95 -5.99 -4.40 0.00
C ARG A 95 -5.59 -4.73 -1.43
N ASN A 96 -6.55 -4.79 -2.36
CA ASN A 96 -6.29 -5.10 -3.77
C ASN A 96 -5.40 -4.05 -4.43
N PHE A 97 -5.59 -2.77 -4.10
CA PHE A 97 -4.70 -1.70 -4.53
C PHE A 97 -3.26 -1.95 -4.04
N ILE A 98 -3.09 -2.18 -2.73
CA ILE A 98 -1.76 -2.40 -2.13
C ILE A 98 -1.07 -3.65 -2.71
N VAL A 99 -1.80 -4.75 -2.89
CA VAL A 99 -1.23 -6.00 -3.42
C VAL A 99 -0.83 -5.89 -4.89
N SER A 100 -1.61 -5.17 -5.70
CA SER A 100 -1.25 -4.90 -7.10
C SER A 100 0.10 -4.18 -7.20
N GLU A 101 0.32 -3.20 -6.33
CA GLU A 101 1.59 -2.47 -6.26
C GLU A 101 2.77 -3.35 -5.80
N VAL A 102 2.53 -4.26 -4.85
CA VAL A 102 3.53 -5.25 -4.41
C VAL A 102 3.93 -6.20 -5.54
N ILE A 103 2.95 -6.72 -6.29
CA ILE A 103 3.21 -7.64 -7.41
C ILE A 103 4.06 -6.95 -8.48
N ARG A 104 3.72 -5.70 -8.85
CA ARG A 104 4.50 -4.88 -9.78
C ARG A 104 5.96 -4.73 -9.33
N HIS A 105 6.19 -4.50 -8.04
CA HIS A 105 7.54 -4.45 -7.47
C HIS A 105 8.28 -5.78 -7.54
N HIS A 106 7.60 -6.90 -7.27
CA HIS A 106 8.20 -8.24 -7.35
C HIS A 106 8.60 -8.59 -8.77
N GLU A 107 7.77 -8.28 -9.76
CA GLU A 107 8.09 -8.48 -11.18
C GLU A 107 9.35 -7.69 -11.59
N ARG A 108 9.47 -6.43 -11.15
CA ARG A 108 10.68 -5.61 -11.38
C ARG A 108 11.92 -6.24 -10.74
N ILE A 109 11.82 -6.69 -9.49
CA ILE A 109 12.94 -7.34 -8.77
C ILE A 109 13.35 -8.64 -9.47
N ALA A 110 12.39 -9.45 -9.90
CA ALA A 110 12.66 -10.67 -10.66
C ALA A 110 13.37 -10.38 -11.99
N ALA A 111 12.96 -9.33 -12.72
CA ALA A 111 13.60 -8.90 -13.96
C ALA A 111 15.04 -8.39 -13.72
N GLU A 112 15.28 -7.64 -12.66
CA GLU A 112 16.63 -7.17 -12.27
C GLU A 112 17.55 -8.32 -11.86
N HIS A 113 17.01 -9.32 -11.16
CA HIS A 113 17.73 -10.53 -10.79
C HIS A 113 18.10 -11.35 -12.03
N ALA A 114 17.15 -11.57 -12.94
CA ALA A 114 17.40 -12.27 -14.21
C ALA A 114 18.44 -11.55 -15.09
N ALA A 115 18.47 -10.22 -15.06
CA ALA A 115 19.48 -9.41 -15.74
C ALA A 115 20.87 -9.39 -15.05
N GLY A 116 21.03 -10.11 -13.93
CA GLY A 116 22.28 -10.18 -13.17
C GLY A 116 22.68 -8.86 -12.51
N ARG A 117 21.73 -7.95 -12.28
CA ARG A 117 21.96 -6.64 -11.63
C ARG A 117 21.82 -6.68 -10.12
N LEU A 118 21.16 -7.71 -9.59
CA LEU A 118 21.19 -8.08 -8.19
C LEU A 118 22.25 -9.20 -8.02
N LYS A 119 23.50 -8.84 -7.70
CA LYS A 119 24.59 -9.79 -7.40
C LYS A 119 24.97 -9.69 -5.92
N GLY A 120 24.94 -10.82 -5.20
CA GLY A 120 25.38 -10.95 -3.80
C GLY A 120 24.29 -11.48 -2.87
N GLU A 121 24.68 -11.96 -1.67
CA GLU A 121 23.76 -12.28 -0.59
C GLU A 121 22.97 -11.02 -0.22
N LEU A 122 21.64 -11.10 -0.31
CA LEU A 122 20.79 -9.95 0.00
C LEU A 122 20.92 -9.64 1.50
N PRO A 123 21.34 -8.43 1.89
CA PRO A 123 21.52 -8.09 3.30
C PRO A 123 20.21 -8.32 4.07
N PRO A 124 20.27 -8.76 5.34
CA PRO A 124 19.07 -8.94 6.14
C PRO A 124 18.30 -7.62 6.19
N LEU A 125 16.97 -7.69 6.20
CA LEU A 125 16.16 -6.52 6.53
C LEU A 125 16.55 -6.08 7.93
N ASP A 126 16.94 -4.80 8.06
CA ASP A 126 16.97 -4.18 9.37
C ASP A 126 15.54 -3.97 9.83
N THR A 127 15.02 -4.92 10.61
CA THR A 127 13.66 -4.90 11.16
C THR A 127 13.58 -4.06 12.45
N TYR A 128 14.66 -3.38 12.86
CA TYR A 128 14.79 -2.73 14.16
C TYR A 128 15.29 -1.27 14.10
N ALA A 129 15.27 -0.61 12.93
CA ALA A 129 15.58 0.81 12.78
C ALA A 129 14.38 1.72 13.06
#